data_AF-B9Y7T6-F1
#
_entry.id   AF-B9Y7T6-F1
#
_cell.length_a   1.000
_cell.length_b   1.000
_cell.length_c   1.000
_cell.angle_alpha   90.00
_cell.angle_beta   90.00
_cell.angle_gamma   90.00
#
_symmetry.space_group_name_H-M   'P 1'
#
loop_
_entity.id
_entity.type
_entity.pdbx_description
1 polymer ?
#
loop_
_entity_poly.entity_id
_entity_poly.type
_entity_poly.pdbx_seq_one_letter_code
_entity_poly.pdbx_strand_id
1 'polypeptide(L)'
;MSNTTTDKSKKAFKQGFFCIFTLFFKRHSATLKIEKEGKHMGELSKLPNLGKELERQLNEVGITTADQLIALGAQQAWLKIRAVDPSACIHRLYALEGAIQGIKKSELSPDKKAELKDFYSVYK
;
A
#
# COMPACT_ATOMS: atom_id res chain seq x y z
N MET A 1 -38.86 -44.47 44.44
CA MET A 1 -37.45 -44.05 44.44
C MET A 1 -37.27 -42.93 43.44
N SER A 2 -37.07 -41.72 43.98
CA SER A 2 -36.38 -40.62 43.35
C SER A 2 -35.07 -41.08 42.71
N ASN A 3 -34.69 -40.46 41.60
CA ASN A 3 -33.46 -39.66 41.54
C ASN A 3 -33.50 -38.78 40.29
N THR A 4 -33.69 -37.49 40.57
CA THR A 4 -33.32 -36.34 39.77
C THR A 4 -31.85 -36.39 39.37
N THR A 5 -31.52 -36.06 38.13
CA THR A 5 -30.26 -35.36 37.85
C THR A 5 -30.50 -34.34 36.74
N THR A 6 -30.29 -33.11 37.17
CA THR A 6 -30.45 -31.84 36.48
C THR A 6 -29.49 -31.67 35.32
N ASP A 7 -30.07 -31.28 34.18
CA ASP A 7 -29.45 -30.51 33.10
C ASP A 7 -28.83 -29.22 33.65
N LYS A 8 -27.51 -29.21 33.73
CA LYS A 8 -26.69 -28.00 33.86
C LYS A 8 -25.33 -28.29 33.26
N SER A 9 -25.15 -28.00 31.97
CA SER A 9 -23.91 -27.33 31.59
C SER A 9 -23.93 -26.70 30.20
N LYS A 10 -23.87 -25.37 30.21
CA LYS A 10 -22.89 -24.56 29.46
C LYS A 10 -23.15 -24.58 27.95
N LYS A 11 -23.99 -23.67 27.43
CA LYS A 11 -23.57 -22.27 27.15
C LYS A 11 -22.13 -22.21 26.63
N ALA A 12 -21.93 -22.66 25.40
CA ALA A 12 -20.68 -22.47 24.65
C ALA A 12 -20.97 -22.36 23.13
N PHE A 13 -21.99 -21.59 22.76
CA PHE A 13 -22.22 -21.20 21.37
C PHE A 13 -22.01 -19.70 21.24
N LYS A 14 -20.74 -19.27 21.40
CA LYS A 14 -20.21 -17.93 21.06
C LYS A 14 -18.71 -17.86 21.41
N GLN A 15 -17.88 -18.70 20.79
CA GLN A 15 -16.42 -18.49 20.77
C GLN A 15 -15.78 -19.30 19.64
N GLY A 16 -16.26 -19.11 18.40
CA GLY A 16 -15.79 -19.90 17.25
C GLY A 16 -15.78 -19.16 15.91
N PHE A 17 -16.01 -17.85 15.90
CA PHE A 17 -16.11 -17.08 14.65
C PHE A 17 -15.12 -15.91 14.56
N PHE A 18 -14.37 -15.60 15.62
CA PHE A 18 -13.44 -14.46 15.66
C PHE A 18 -11.96 -14.84 15.48
N CYS A 19 -11.62 -16.13 15.32
CA CYS A 19 -10.23 -16.57 15.07
C CYS A 19 -9.94 -17.05 13.65
N ILE A 20 -10.94 -17.13 12.77
CA ILE A 20 -10.72 -17.54 11.37
C ILE A 20 -10.44 -16.32 10.46
N PHE A 21 -10.77 -15.10 10.91
CA PHE A 21 -10.53 -13.89 10.11
C PHE A 21 -9.13 -13.28 10.27
N THR A 22 -8.41 -13.57 11.35
CA THR A 22 -7.03 -13.07 11.58
C THR A 22 -5.94 -13.96 10.97
N LEU A 23 -6.27 -15.20 10.58
CA LEU A 23 -5.34 -16.12 9.92
C LEU A 23 -5.35 -15.98 8.38
N PHE A 24 -6.34 -15.31 7.80
CA PHE A 24 -6.39 -15.05 6.35
C PHE A 24 -5.46 -13.90 5.93
N PHE A 25 -5.21 -12.93 6.80
CA PHE A 25 -4.35 -11.77 6.50
C PHE A 25 -2.87 -11.99 6.87
N LYS A 26 -2.56 -12.97 7.74
CA LYS A 26 -1.19 -13.25 8.19
C LYS A 26 -0.51 -14.43 7.46
N ARG A 27 -1.18 -15.06 6.49
CA ARG A 27 -0.67 -16.27 5.80
C ARG A 27 -0.62 -16.22 4.27
N HIS A 28 -0.66 -15.04 3.65
CA HIS A 28 -0.15 -14.86 2.28
C HIS A 28 1.19 -14.10 2.23
N SER A 29 1.87 -13.93 3.37
CA SER A 29 3.14 -13.22 3.47
C SER A 29 4.39 -14.10 3.32
N ALA A 30 4.29 -15.38 2.92
CA ALA A 30 5.43 -16.31 3.05
C ALA A 30 5.74 -17.22 1.87
N THR A 31 5.15 -17.04 0.68
CA THR A 31 5.48 -17.90 -0.49
C THR A 31 5.33 -17.20 -1.84
N LEU A 32 5.97 -16.05 -2.01
CA LEU A 32 6.48 -15.67 -3.35
C LEU A 32 8.01 -15.58 -3.26
N LYS A 33 8.63 -16.72 -3.54
CA LYS A 33 10.02 -16.85 -4.00
C LYS A 33 10.25 -15.75 -5.06
N ILE A 34 11.14 -14.78 -4.82
CA ILE A 34 12.58 -14.91 -5.07
C ILE A 34 12.85 -15.69 -6.37
N GLU A 35 12.51 -15.09 -7.51
CA GLU A 35 13.20 -15.24 -8.80
C GLU A 35 12.98 -13.97 -9.64
N LYS A 36 13.56 -12.85 -9.19
CA LYS A 36 14.14 -11.78 -10.03
C LYS A 36 15.02 -10.93 -9.13
N GLU A 37 16.19 -11.46 -8.80
CA GLU A 37 17.29 -10.63 -8.34
C GLU A 37 17.72 -9.71 -9.48
N GLY A 38 17.23 -8.49 -9.42
CA GLY A 38 17.71 -7.34 -10.14
C GLY A 38 17.56 -6.15 -9.22
N LYS A 39 18.38 -6.12 -8.17
CA LYS A 39 18.50 -5.03 -7.21
C LYS A 39 18.89 -3.76 -7.98
N HIS A 40 17.87 -3.03 -8.43
CA HIS A 40 17.99 -1.76 -9.12
C HIS A 40 17.78 -0.61 -8.13
N MET A 41 18.52 -0.64 -7.01
CA MET A 41 18.59 0.48 -6.08
C MET A 41 19.24 1.64 -6.82
N GLY A 42 18.46 2.64 -7.21
CA GLY A 42 18.90 3.78 -7.99
C GLY A 42 18.28 3.92 -9.38
N GLU A 43 17.41 3.01 -9.84
CA GLU A 43 16.72 3.18 -11.13
C GLU A 43 15.50 4.08 -11.01
N LEU A 44 14.77 4.02 -9.88
CA LEU A 44 13.61 4.88 -9.68
C LEU A 44 14.04 6.33 -9.57
N SER A 45 15.16 6.62 -8.91
CA SER A 45 15.69 8.00 -8.84
C SER A 45 16.23 8.55 -10.17
N LYS A 46 16.28 7.74 -11.23
CA LYS A 46 16.55 8.24 -12.60
C LYS A 46 15.28 8.74 -13.30
N LEU A 47 14.09 8.36 -12.82
CA LEU A 47 12.83 8.87 -13.35
C LEU A 47 12.66 10.35 -13.02
N PRO A 48 11.97 11.12 -13.88
CA PRO A 48 11.76 12.53 -13.60
C PRO A 48 11.02 12.71 -12.28
N ASN A 49 11.43 13.70 -11.50
CA ASN A 49 10.86 14.08 -10.21
C ASN A 49 11.10 13.11 -9.04
N LEU A 50 11.68 11.92 -9.26
CA LEU A 50 12.00 10.98 -8.18
C LEU A 50 13.42 11.21 -7.65
N GLY A 51 13.52 11.66 -6.40
CA GLY A 51 14.80 11.73 -5.68
C GLY A 51 15.08 10.47 -4.87
N LYS A 52 16.29 10.35 -4.34
CA LYS A 52 16.72 9.21 -3.50
C LYS A 52 15.79 8.91 -2.33
N GLU A 53 15.25 9.95 -1.68
CA GLU A 53 14.33 9.75 -0.56
C GLU A 53 12.98 9.16 -1.01
N LEU A 54 12.43 9.63 -2.13
CA LEU A 54 11.17 9.09 -2.64
C LEU A 54 11.34 7.66 -3.15
N GLU A 55 12.48 7.35 -3.77
CA GLU A 55 12.87 5.97 -4.08
C GLU A 55 13.00 5.11 -2.82
N ARG A 56 13.65 5.59 -1.76
CA ARG A 56 13.76 4.87 -0.48
C ARG A 56 12.37 4.50 0.06
N GLN A 57 11.43 5.44 0.04
CA GLN A 57 10.05 5.22 0.48
C GLN A 57 9.29 4.23 -0.41
N LEU A 58 9.44 4.33 -1.73
CA LEU A 58 8.85 3.36 -2.68
C LEU A 58 9.38 1.95 -2.41
N ASN A 59 10.69 1.81 -2.21
CA ASN A 59 11.32 0.53 -1.89
C ASN A 59 10.82 -0.03 -0.55
N GLU A 60 10.65 0.82 0.47
CA GLU A 60 10.13 0.43 1.79
C GLU A 60 8.71 -0.15 1.70
N VAL A 61 7.90 0.33 0.76
CA VAL A 61 6.53 -0.15 0.52
C VAL A 61 6.42 -1.23 -0.56
N GLY A 62 7.57 -1.76 -1.01
CA GLY A 62 7.68 -2.87 -1.95
C GLY A 62 7.57 -2.49 -3.44
N ILE A 63 7.71 -1.21 -3.78
CA ILE A 63 7.74 -0.72 -5.17
C ILE A 63 9.19 -0.45 -5.53
N THR A 64 9.79 -1.32 -6.35
CA THR A 64 11.23 -1.33 -6.63
C THR A 64 11.57 -1.08 -8.09
N THR A 65 10.57 -1.06 -8.98
CA THR A 65 10.76 -0.90 -10.43
C THR A 65 9.78 0.10 -11.01
N ALA A 66 10.16 0.73 -12.13
CA ALA A 66 9.29 1.65 -12.86
C ALA A 66 8.00 0.96 -13.31
N ASP A 67 8.08 -0.27 -13.79
CA ASP A 67 6.91 -1.05 -14.22
C ASP A 67 5.93 -1.29 -13.07
N GLN A 68 6.42 -1.60 -11.86
CA GLN A 68 5.57 -1.72 -10.69
C GLN A 68 4.89 -0.40 -10.34
N LEU A 69 5.62 0.72 -10.43
CA LEU A 69 5.05 2.05 -10.17
C LEU A 69 3.98 2.40 -11.20
N ILE A 70 4.23 2.14 -12.50
CA ILE A 70 3.28 2.37 -13.59
C ILE A 70 2.03 1.50 -13.43
N ALA A 71 2.22 0.19 -13.16
CA ALA A 71 1.11 -0.74 -12.98
C ALA A 71 0.24 -0.41 -11.76
N LEU A 72 0.85 0.13 -10.70
CA LEU A 72 0.14 0.51 -9.48
C LEU A 72 -0.55 1.88 -9.59
N GLY A 73 0.10 2.84 -10.27
CA GLY A 73 -0.38 4.22 -10.39
C GLY A 73 0.06 5.13 -9.24
N ALA A 74 0.08 6.45 -9.50
CA ALA A 74 0.57 7.45 -8.56
C ALA A 74 -0.22 7.50 -7.25
N GLN A 75 -1.56 7.43 -7.34
CA GLN A 75 -2.45 7.50 -6.18
C GLN A 75 -2.23 6.34 -5.20
N GLN A 76 -2.16 5.11 -5.70
CA GLN A 76 -1.97 3.92 -4.89
C GLN A 76 -0.55 3.84 -4.31
N ALA A 77 0.46 4.20 -5.10
CA ALA A 77 1.83 4.33 -4.62
C ALA A 77 1.91 5.37 -3.49
N TRP A 78 1.25 6.51 -3.63
CA TRP A 78 1.20 7.55 -2.61
C TRP A 78 0.50 7.09 -1.33
N LEU A 79 -0.61 6.35 -1.41
CA LEU A 79 -1.29 5.79 -0.22
C LEU A 79 -0.40 4.83 0.55
N LYS A 80 0.34 3.97 -0.16
CA LYS A 80 1.32 3.08 0.45
C LYS A 80 2.42 3.87 1.17
N ILE A 81 2.97 4.89 0.52
CA ILE A 81 3.97 5.78 1.15
C ILE A 81 3.38 6.47 2.38
N ARG A 82 2.16 7.02 2.29
CA ARG A 82 1.50 7.69 3.42
C ARG A 82 1.34 6.78 4.64
N ALA A 83 1.11 5.48 4.43
CA ALA A 83 0.98 4.51 5.52
C ALA A 83 2.27 4.37 6.35
N VAL A 84 3.44 4.64 5.76
CA VAL A 84 4.75 4.59 6.45
C VAL A 84 5.30 5.99 6.77
N ASP A 85 4.93 7.00 5.99
CA ASP A 85 5.31 8.40 6.15
C ASP A 85 4.07 9.32 6.06
N PRO A 86 3.44 9.66 7.20
CA PRO A 86 2.28 10.56 7.25
C PRO A 86 2.58 11.98 6.74
N SER A 87 3.84 12.37 6.59
CA SER A 87 4.23 13.67 6.02
C SER A 87 4.18 13.72 4.49
N ALA A 88 3.75 12.63 3.84
CA ALA A 88 3.59 12.57 2.40
C ALA A 88 2.65 13.68 1.90
N CYS A 89 3.23 14.64 1.17
CA CYS A 89 2.50 15.82 0.71
C CYS A 89 2.06 15.69 -0.76
N ILE A 90 1.23 16.63 -1.22
CA ILE A 90 0.75 16.72 -2.60
C ILE A 90 1.89 16.75 -3.63
N HIS A 91 3.04 17.35 -3.31
CA HIS A 91 4.18 17.40 -4.22
C HIS A 91 4.79 16.02 -4.49
N ARG A 92 4.69 15.07 -3.54
CA ARG A 92 5.09 13.68 -3.77
C ARG A 92 4.13 13.00 -4.73
N LEU A 93 2.81 13.23 -4.58
CA LEU A 93 1.80 12.69 -5.50
C LEU A 93 2.04 13.17 -6.95
N TYR A 94 2.29 14.47 -7.15
CA TYR A 94 2.64 15.01 -8.47
C TYR A 94 3.97 14.48 -9.00
N ALA A 95 4.96 14.25 -8.13
CA ALA A 95 6.23 13.67 -8.54
C ALA A 95 6.06 12.24 -9.07
N LEU A 96 5.23 11.42 -8.40
CA LEU A 96 4.90 10.07 -8.84
C LEU A 96 4.17 10.07 -10.18
N GLU A 97 3.17 10.92 -10.36
CA GLU A 97 2.44 11.01 -11.64
C GLU A 97 3.37 11.48 -12.78
N GLY A 98 4.18 12.51 -12.54
CA GLY A 98 5.16 12.97 -13.52
C GLY A 98 6.18 11.87 -13.89
N ALA A 99 6.62 11.08 -12.90
CA ALA A 99 7.49 9.93 -13.13
C ALA A 99 6.84 8.86 -14.02
N ILE A 100 5.57 8.55 -13.78
CA ILE A 100 4.80 7.57 -14.58
C ILE A 100 4.59 8.07 -16.01
N GLN A 101 4.32 9.36 -16.19
CA GLN A 101 4.14 9.97 -17.52
C GLN A 101 5.47 10.26 -18.23
N GLY A 102 6.61 10.15 -17.54
CA GLY A 102 7.92 10.49 -18.10
C GLY A 102 8.15 12.00 -18.30
N ILE A 103 7.43 12.87 -17.60
CA ILE A 103 7.51 14.34 -17.73
C ILE A 103 7.81 15.03 -16.40
N LYS A 104 8.22 16.31 -16.41
CA LYS A 104 8.38 17.07 -15.16
C LYS A 104 7.01 17.32 -14.54
N LYS A 105 6.92 17.30 -13.21
CA LYS A 105 5.66 17.58 -12.50
C LYS A 105 5.05 18.95 -12.80
N SER A 106 5.87 19.90 -13.26
CA SER A 106 5.40 21.22 -13.73
C SER A 106 4.58 21.12 -15.01
N GLU A 107 4.87 20.13 -15.87
CA GLU A 107 4.26 19.90 -17.18
C GLU A 107 2.98 19.07 -17.12
N LEU A 108 2.63 18.52 -15.95
CA LEU A 108 1.32 17.88 -15.73
C LEU A 108 0.20 18.85 -16.08
N SER A 109 -0.78 18.36 -16.84
CA SER A 109 -1.93 19.15 -17.26
C SER A 109 -2.69 19.71 -16.05
N PRO A 110 -3.35 20.88 -16.19
CA PRO A 110 -4.19 21.44 -15.13
C PRO A 110 -5.24 20.45 -14.64
N ASP A 111 -5.89 19.72 -15.55
CA ASP A 111 -6.93 18.74 -15.23
C ASP A 111 -6.37 17.60 -14.38
N LYS A 112 -5.20 17.06 -14.74
CA LYS A 112 -4.56 16.00 -13.96
C LYS A 112 -4.14 16.50 -12.58
N LYS A 113 -3.64 17.74 -12.47
CA LYS A 113 -3.33 18.34 -11.17
C LYS A 113 -4.59 18.52 -10.32
N ALA A 114 -5.72 18.90 -10.92
CA ALA A 114 -7.00 19.02 -10.21
C ALA A 114 -7.47 17.65 -9.68
N GLU A 115 -7.48 16.61 -10.52
CA GLU A 115 -7.83 15.25 -10.12
C GLU A 115 -6.99 14.74 -8.93
N LEU A 116 -5.67 14.93 -9.00
CA LEU A 116 -4.74 14.52 -7.95
C LEU A 116 -4.90 15.37 -6.67
N LYS A 117 -5.27 16.64 -6.80
CA LYS A 117 -5.56 17.53 -5.66
C LYS A 117 -6.85 17.11 -4.96
N ASP A 118 -7.88 16.75 -5.71
CA ASP A 118 -9.15 16.27 -5.18
C ASP A 118 -8.94 14.96 -4.43
N PHE A 119 -8.21 14.01 -5.04
CA PHE A 119 -7.77 12.79 -4.36
C PHE A 119 -7.03 13.11 -3.05
N TYR A 120 -5.99 13.95 -3.10
CA TYR A 120 -5.24 14.33 -1.91
C TYR A 120 -6.11 14.97 -0.83
N SER A 121 -7.13 15.75 -1.19
CA SER A 121 -8.02 16.37 -0.22
C SER A 121 -8.83 15.37 0.61
N VAL A 122 -9.16 14.22 0.02
CA VAL A 122 -9.89 13.12 0.67
C VAL A 122 -8.98 12.32 1.61
N TYR A 123 -7.71 12.18 1.26
CA TYR A 123 -6.76 11.32 1.94
C TYR A 123 -5.63 12.06 2.67
N LYS A 124 -5.64 13.38 2.86
CA LYS A 124 -4.58 14.06 3.61
C LYS A 124 -4.79 13.97 5.12
#